data_AF-A0AAW0JGZ7-F1
#
_entry.id   AF-A0AAW0JGZ7-F1
#
_cell.length_a   1.000
_cell.length_b   1.000
_cell.length_c   1.000
_cell.angle_alpha   90.00
_cell.angle_beta   90.00
_cell.angle_gamma   90.00
#
_symmetry.space_group_name_H-M   'P 1'
#
loop_
_entity.id
_entity.type
_entity.pdbx_description
1 polymer ?
#
loop_
_entity_poly.entity_id
_entity_poly.type
_entity_poly.pdbx_seq_one_letter_code
_entity_poly.pdbx_strand_id
1 'polypeptide(L)'
;MFCDYILQKDVQIMKKMNLDAYRFSISWSRVLPKGKLSGGVNREGINYYNKLINRLLRKGLQPFVTIFHWDLPQALEDEYGGFLSPHIV
;
A
#
# COMPACT_ATOMS: atom_id res chain seq x y z
N MET A 1 15.36 7.11 -2.24
CA MET A 1 15.56 8.58 -2.28
C MET A 1 14.58 9.28 -3.23
N PHE A 2 14.37 8.80 -4.47
CA PHE A 2 13.45 9.42 -5.43
C PHE A 2 11.95 9.35 -5.05
N CYS A 3 11.48 8.19 -4.57
CA CYS A 3 10.08 8.00 -4.17
C CYS A 3 9.69 8.83 -2.94
N ASP A 4 10.66 9.07 -2.03
CA ASP A 4 10.44 9.90 -0.84
C ASP A 4 10.18 11.37 -1.19
N TYR A 5 10.80 11.89 -2.26
CA TYR A 5 10.61 13.25 -2.75
C TYR A 5 9.23 13.46 -3.39
N ILE A 6 8.79 12.51 -4.22
CA ILE A 6 7.47 12.53 -4.86
C ILE A 6 6.36 12.55 -3.79
N LEU A 7 6.47 11.65 -2.80
CA LEU A 7 5.52 11.57 -1.69
C LEU A 7 5.38 12.87 -0.89
N GLN A 8 6.47 13.64 -0.73
CA GLN A 8 6.40 14.95 -0.06
C GLN A 8 5.66 15.97 -0.91
N LYS A 9 5.96 15.99 -2.22
CA LYS A 9 5.35 16.92 -3.15
C LYS A 9 3.85 16.70 -3.26
N ASP A 10 3.43 15.44 -3.34
CA ASP A 10 2.02 15.06 -3.45
C ASP A 10 1.22 15.49 -2.22
N VAL A 11 1.73 15.24 -1.02
CA VAL A 11 1.08 15.66 0.24
C VAL A 11 1.00 17.18 0.36
N GLN A 12 2.00 17.92 -0.12
CA GLN A 12 1.95 19.38 -0.15
C GLN A 12 0.88 19.91 -1.10
N ILE A 13 0.73 19.29 -2.28
CA ILE A 13 -0.31 19.65 -3.25
C ILE A 13 -1.70 19.38 -2.66
N MET A 14 -1.90 18.22 -2.03
CA MET A 14 -3.17 17.87 -1.37
C MET A 14 -3.60 18.91 -0.33
N LYS A 15 -2.66 19.43 0.46
CA LYS A 15 -2.96 20.49 1.41
C LYS A 15 -3.24 21.84 0.77
N LYS A 16 -2.54 22.20 -0.32
CA LYS A 16 -2.89 23.40 -1.09
C LYS A 16 -4.30 23.34 -1.69
N MET A 17 -4.77 22.13 -1.99
CA MET A 17 -6.13 21.88 -2.49
C MET A 17 -7.20 21.79 -1.37
N ASN A 18 -6.81 22.04 -0.12
CA ASN A 18 -7.69 21.99 1.05
C ASN A 18 -8.41 20.64 1.23
N LEU A 19 -7.71 19.53 0.97
CA LEU A 19 -8.24 18.19 1.24
C LEU A 19 -8.19 17.87 2.75
N ASP A 20 -9.22 17.17 3.21
CA ASP A 20 -9.34 16.64 4.58
C ASP A 20 -8.79 15.22 4.72
N ALA A 21 -8.82 14.47 3.62
CA ALA A 21 -8.53 13.04 3.59
C ALA A 21 -7.74 12.65 2.34
N TYR A 22 -7.00 11.54 2.44
CA TYR A 22 -6.33 10.92 1.30
C TYR A 22 -6.56 9.42 1.31
N ARG A 23 -7.16 8.92 0.22
CA ARG A 23 -7.37 7.49 0.00
C ARG A 23 -6.21 6.89 -0.77
N PHE A 24 -5.68 5.78 -0.29
CA PHE A 24 -4.66 4.99 -0.99
C PHE A 24 -4.88 3.48 -0.75
N SER A 25 -4.18 2.66 -1.53
CA SER A 25 -4.16 1.21 -1.34
C SER A 25 -2.82 0.74 -0.82
N ILE A 26 -2.85 -0.27 0.05
CA ILE A 26 -1.64 -1.03 0.41
C ILE A 26 -1.53 -2.14 -0.61
N SER A 27 -0.38 -2.20 -1.29
CA SER A 27 -0.18 -3.23 -2.29
C SER A 27 0.20 -4.55 -1.63
N TRP A 28 -0.58 -5.59 -1.90
CA TRP A 28 -0.39 -6.91 -1.30
C TRP A 28 0.99 -7.46 -1.68
N SER A 29 1.33 -7.46 -2.97
CA SER A 29 2.63 -7.94 -3.47
C SER A 29 3.82 -7.14 -2.94
N ARG A 30 3.62 -5.87 -2.57
CA ARG A 30 4.67 -5.07 -1.94
C ARG A 30 4.96 -5.49 -0.51
N VAL A 31 3.94 -5.89 0.26
CA VAL A 31 4.08 -6.30 1.68
C VAL A 31 4.44 -7.79 1.78
N LEU A 32 3.78 -8.63 0.98
CA LEU A 32 4.00 -10.08 0.88
C LEU A 32 4.30 -10.43 -0.59
N PRO A 33 5.58 -10.44 -1.01
CA PRO A 33 5.96 -10.69 -2.41
C PRO A 33 5.51 -12.04 -2.96
N LYS A 34 5.36 -13.03 -2.08
CA LYS A 34 4.82 -14.37 -2.41
C LYS A 34 3.36 -14.54 -2.01
N GLY A 35 2.68 -13.45 -1.67
CA GLY A 35 1.29 -13.40 -1.24
C GLY A 35 0.99 -13.99 0.15
N LYS A 36 1.93 -14.72 0.76
CA LYS A 36 1.74 -15.40 2.05
C LYS A 36 2.84 -15.04 3.04
N LEU A 37 2.50 -15.13 4.32
CA LEU A 37 3.47 -14.96 5.41
C LEU A 37 4.61 -15.99 5.35
N SER A 38 4.31 -17.24 4.98
CA SER A 38 5.30 -18.30 4.81
C SER A 38 6.34 -17.99 3.73
N GLY A 39 5.98 -17.16 2.74
CA GLY A 39 6.88 -16.69 1.69
C GLY A 39 7.65 -15.41 2.03
N GLY A 40 7.56 -14.94 3.28
CA GLY A 40 8.33 -13.81 3.80
C GLY A 40 7.59 -12.47 3.72
N VAL A 41 8.04 -11.55 4.58
CA VAL A 41 7.48 -10.19 4.72
C VAL A 41 8.50 -9.16 4.25
N ASN A 42 8.09 -8.28 3.35
CA ASN A 42 8.92 -7.16 2.91
C ASN A 42 8.82 -5.98 3.89
N ARG A 43 9.80 -5.89 4.79
CA ARG A 43 9.90 -4.81 5.78
C ARG A 43 10.08 -3.43 5.16
N GLU A 44 10.75 -3.33 4.00
CA GLU A 44 10.90 -2.05 3.31
C GLU A 44 9.56 -1.54 2.75
N GLY A 45 8.74 -2.45 2.23
CA GLY A 45 7.36 -2.16 1.81
C GLY A 45 6.52 -1.62 2.96
N ILE A 46 6.61 -2.25 4.14
CA ILE A 46 5.94 -1.78 5.36
C ILE A 46 6.45 -0.39 5.76
N ASN A 47 7.77 -0.19 5.75
CA ASN A 47 8.37 1.10 6.12
C ASN A 47 7.93 2.24 5.18
N TYR A 48 7.74 1.95 3.89
CA TYR A 48 7.18 2.90 2.94
C TYR A 48 5.77 3.37 3.34
N TYR A 49 4.86 2.43 3.66
CA TYR A 49 3.50 2.79 4.09
C TYR A 49 3.49 3.52 5.43
N ASN A 50 4.32 3.12 6.38
CA ASN A 50 4.48 3.85 7.65
C ASN A 50 4.93 5.30 7.42
N LYS A 51 5.90 5.54 6.53
CA LYS A 51 6.34 6.89 6.17
C LYS A 51 5.21 7.71 5.52
N LEU A 52 4.40 7.11 4.64
CA LEU A 52 3.25 7.78 4.02
C LEU A 52 2.20 8.15 5.07
N ILE A 53 1.76 7.19 5.87
CA ILE A 53 0.73 7.39 6.91
C ILE A 53 1.17 8.48 7.89
N ASN A 54 2.40 8.38 8.42
CA ASN A 54 2.94 9.38 9.34
C ASN A 54 3.00 10.78 8.73
N ARG A 55 3.28 10.90 7.42
CA ARG A 55 3.30 12.19 6.72
C ARG A 55 1.91 12.78 6.54
N LEU A 56 0.93 11.96 6.15
CA LEU A 56 -0.47 12.37 6.03
C LEU A 56 -1.00 12.90 7.37
N LEU A 57 -0.81 12.11 8.44
CA LEU A 57 -1.22 12.48 9.79
C LEU A 57 -0.56 13.77 10.27
N ARG A 58 0.76 13.91 10.08
CA ARG A 58 1.50 15.14 10.44
C ARG A 58 1.01 16.38 9.69
N LYS A 59 0.43 16.21 8.51
CA LYS A 59 -0.16 17.30 7.75
C LYS A 59 -1.64 17.49 8.04
N GLY A 60 -2.27 16.69 8.90
CA GLY A 60 -3.71 16.77 9.18
C GLY A 60 -4.56 16.25 8.02
N LEU A 61 -4.07 15.26 7.28
CA LEU A 61 -4.86 14.51 6.29
C LEU A 61 -5.24 13.16 6.90
N GLN A 62 -6.53 12.83 6.89
CA GLN A 62 -7.02 11.53 7.34
C GLN A 62 -6.68 10.45 6.29
N PRO A 63 -5.89 9.41 6.62
CA PRO A 63 -5.63 8.31 5.71
C PRO A 63 -6.86 7.39 5.60
N PHE A 64 -7.27 7.08 4.38
CA PHE A 64 -8.28 6.05 4.07
C PHE A 64 -7.61 4.92 3.30
N VAL A 65 -7.52 3.75 3.92
CA VAL A 65 -6.79 2.60 3.35
C VAL A 65 -7.74 1.63 2.69
N THR A 66 -7.45 1.27 1.45
CA THR A 66 -8.03 0.12 0.77
C THR A 66 -7.04 -1.05 0.83
N ILE A 67 -7.42 -2.16 1.49
CA ILE A 67 -6.53 -3.31 1.71
C ILE A 67 -6.38 -4.22 0.49
N PHE A 68 -7.30 -4.14 -0.48
CA PHE A 68 -7.22 -4.83 -1.76
C PHE A 68 -7.72 -3.91 -2.86
N HIS A 69 -6.89 -3.67 -3.88
CA HIS A 69 -7.25 -2.83 -5.01
C HIS A 69 -6.82 -3.46 -6.33
N TRP A 70 -7.30 -4.68 -6.57
CA TRP A 70 -7.09 -5.44 -7.80
C TRP A 70 -5.61 -5.80 -8.06
N ASP A 71 -4.83 -5.97 -7.00
CA ASP A 71 -3.39 -6.21 -7.05
C ASP A 71 -2.98 -7.53 -6.39
N LEU A 72 -3.70 -8.60 -6.74
CA LEU A 72 -3.37 -9.96 -6.30
C LEU A 72 -1.92 -10.31 -6.69
N PRO A 73 -1.09 -10.81 -5.76
CA PRO A 73 0.26 -11.26 -6.08
C PRO A 73 0.24 -12.40 -7.12
N GLN A 74 1.03 -12.27 -8.19
CA GLN A 74 1.12 -13.29 -9.24
C GLN A 74 1.45 -14.69 -8.70
N ALA A 75 2.25 -14.78 -7.63
CA ALA A 75 2.56 -16.05 -6.98
C ALA A 75 1.31 -16.82 -6.50
N LEU A 76 0.23 -16.13 -6.14
CA LEU A 76 -1.04 -16.75 -5.75
C LEU A 76 -1.87 -17.17 -6.96
N GLU A 77 -1.79 -16.43 -8.06
CA GLU A 77 -2.37 -16.85 -9.35
C GLU A 77 -1.71 -18.15 -9.83
N ASP A 78 -0.37 -18.18 -9.83
CA ASP A 78 0.41 -19.32 -10.31
C ASP A 78 0.20 -20.57 -9.43
N GLU A 79 0.08 -20.39 -8.11
CA GLU A 79 -0.05 -21.52 -7.18
C GLU A 79 -1.48 -22.04 -7.07
N TYR A 80 -2.47 -21.14 -7.13
CA TYR A 80 -3.86 -21.47 -6.79
C TYR A 80 -4.89 -21.14 -7.87
N GLY A 81 -4.52 -20.53 -9.00
CA GLY A 81 -5.51 -20.02 -9.97
C GLY A 81 -6.28 -18.81 -9.44
N GLY A 82 -5.66 -18.06 -8.53
CA GLY A 82 -6.20 -16.82 -7.99
C GLY A 82 -7.52 -17.00 -7.23
N PHE A 83 -8.41 -16.02 -7.35
CA PHE A 83 -9.68 -15.97 -6.61
C PHE A 83 -10.67 -17.10 -6.95
N LEU A 84 -10.39 -17.94 -7.94
CA LEU A 84 -11.16 -19.16 -8.20
C LEU A 84 -10.91 -20.24 -7.13
N SER A 85 -9.81 -20.13 -6.37
CA SER A 85 -9.47 -21.07 -5.33
C SER A 85 -9.91 -20.62 -3.94
N PRO A 86 -10.46 -21.53 -3.12
CA PRO A 86 -10.81 -21.24 -1.73
C PRO A 86 -9.58 -21.00 -0.85
N HIS A 87 -8.36 -21.23 -1.34
CA HIS A 87 -7.12 -21.01 -0.58
C HIS A 87 -6.69 -19.54 -0.54
N ILE A 88 -7.41 -18.65 -1.22
CA ILE A 88 -7.16 -17.19 -1.19
C ILE A 88 -7.99 -16.49 -0.11
N VAL A 89 -9.10 -17.09 0.34
CA VAL A 89 -10.10 -16.49 1.25
C VAL A 89 -10.08 -17.12 2.63
#